data_AF-A0A662V2T3-F1
#
_entry.id   AF-A0A662V2T3-F1
#
_cell.length_a   1.000
_cell.length_b   1.000
_cell.length_c   1.000
_cell.angle_alpha   90.00
_cell.angle_beta   90.00
_cell.angle_gamma   90.00
#
_symmetry.space_group_name_H-M   'P 1'
#
loop_
_entity.id
_entity.type
_entity.pdbx_description
1 polymer ?
#
loop_
_entity_poly.entity_id
_entity_poly.type
_entity_poly.pdbx_seq_one_letter_code
_entity_poly.pdbx_strand_id
1 'polypeptide(L)'
;MTEDRVLITITYGNIEDAYILETLYHIESELRKIGIEPIILQVYMPGSKLRISVNGIELKLDENLLENVISTAIEALSLNNYVKNKQYIKGRIAAAKTI
;
A
#
# COMPACT_ATOMS: atom_id res chain seq x y z
N MET A 1 -4.75 -3.85 19.06
CA MET A 1 -4.91 -2.68 18.17
C MET A 1 -4.84 -3.21 16.76
N THR A 2 -5.80 -2.88 15.88
CA THR A 2 -5.67 -3.26 14.46
C THR A 2 -4.57 -2.41 13.86
N GLU A 3 -3.43 -3.02 13.59
CA GLU A 3 -2.36 -2.41 12.78
C GLU A 3 -2.94 -2.11 11.39
N ASP A 4 -2.70 -0.89 10.91
CA ASP A 4 -3.07 -0.52 9.55
C ASP A 4 -2.21 -1.34 8.58
N ARG A 5 -2.85 -2.09 7.69
CA ARG A 5 -2.17 -3.04 6.79
C ARG A 5 -2.16 -2.52 5.37
N VAL A 6 -1.03 -2.70 4.69
CA VAL A 6 -0.89 -2.42 3.25
C VAL A 6 -0.33 -3.63 2.51
N LEU A 7 -0.95 -3.98 1.40
CA LEU A 7 -0.48 -5.02 0.50
C LEU A 7 0.46 -4.39 -0.53
N ILE A 8 1.72 -4.82 -0.54
CA ILE A 8 2.70 -4.46 -1.56
C ILE A 8 2.84 -5.66 -2.48
N THR A 9 2.45 -5.51 -3.75
CA THR A 9 2.55 -6.59 -4.75
C THR A 9 3.66 -6.28 -5.73
N ILE A 10 4.44 -7.31 -6.06
CA ILE A 10 5.61 -7.18 -6.91
C ILE A 10 5.53 -8.28 -7.94
N THR A 11 5.46 -7.89 -9.20
CA THR A 11 5.47 -8.82 -10.32
C THR A 11 6.77 -8.63 -11.06
N TYR A 12 7.53 -9.69 -11.26
CA TYR A 12 8.81 -9.64 -11.99
C TYR A 12 8.95 -10.85 -12.90
N GLY A 13 9.65 -10.66 -14.02
CA GLY A 13 9.90 -11.69 -15.03
C GLY A 13 11.37 -12.05 -15.19
N ASN A 14 12.29 -11.23 -14.67
CA ASN A 14 13.73 -11.47 -14.67
C ASN A 14 14.25 -11.62 -13.23
N ILE A 15 15.14 -12.58 -13.00
CA ILE A 15 15.78 -12.81 -11.69
C ILE A 15 16.75 -11.68 -11.34
N GLU A 16 17.28 -10.98 -12.34
CA GLU A 16 18.15 -9.80 -12.13
C GLU A 16 17.44 -8.64 -11.43
N ASP A 17 16.10 -8.64 -11.41
CA ASP A 17 15.28 -7.69 -10.63
C ASP A 17 15.37 -7.95 -9.11
N ALA A 18 16.21 -8.90 -8.66
CA ALA A 18 16.43 -9.20 -7.24
C ALA A 18 16.92 -8.00 -6.42
N TYR A 19 17.52 -6.98 -7.03
CA TYR A 19 17.91 -5.75 -6.33
C TYR A 19 16.71 -5.03 -5.67
N ILE A 20 15.50 -5.20 -6.21
CA ILE A 20 14.28 -4.67 -5.60
C ILE A 20 14.02 -5.28 -4.23
N LEU A 21 14.46 -6.52 -3.96
CA LEU A 21 14.26 -7.16 -2.66
C LEU A 21 14.91 -6.38 -1.52
N GLU A 22 16.11 -5.83 -1.74
CA GLU A 22 16.78 -4.98 -0.76
C GLU A 22 15.98 -3.70 -0.49
N THR A 23 15.49 -3.04 -1.55
CA THR A 23 14.63 -1.86 -1.42
C THR A 23 13.35 -2.16 -0.62
N LEU A 24 12.78 -3.35 -0.77
CA LEU A 24 11.59 -3.76 -0.02
C LEU A 24 11.84 -3.98 1.46
N TYR A 25 13.00 -4.52 1.84
CA TYR A 25 13.34 -4.66 3.26
C TYR A 25 13.42 -3.29 3.94
N HIS A 26 13.96 -2.30 3.23
CA HIS A 26 13.96 -0.91 3.72
C HIS A 26 12.54 -0.36 3.83
N ILE A 27 11.71 -0.56 2.81
CA ILE A 27 10.29 -0.17 2.85
C ILE A 27 9.56 -0.83 4.03
N GLU A 28 9.78 -2.12 4.25
CA GLU A 28 9.16 -2.85 5.35
C GLU A 28 9.53 -2.23 6.70
N SER A 29 10.82 -1.98 6.91
CA SER A 29 11.32 -1.34 8.13
C SER A 29 10.69 0.04 8.34
N GLU A 30 10.65 0.89 7.31
CA GLU A 30 10.09 2.25 7.44
C GLU A 30 8.58 2.24 7.72
N LEU A 31 7.81 1.36 7.06
CA LEU A 31 6.38 1.22 7.32
C LEU A 31 6.10 0.74 8.75
N ARG A 32 6.84 -0.26 9.23
CA ARG A 32 6.70 -0.76 10.62
C ARG A 32 7.03 0.33 11.65
N LYS A 33 8.03 1.19 11.40
CA LYS A 33 8.38 2.32 12.29
C LYS A 33 7.23 3.31 12.47
N ILE A 34 6.40 3.49 11.44
CA ILE A 34 5.23 4.38 11.48
C ILE A 34 3.92 3.64 11.83
N GLY A 35 4.01 2.37 12.26
CA GLY A 35 2.86 1.58 12.73
C GLY A 35 2.00 0.97 11.62
N ILE A 36 2.52 0.90 10.39
CA ILE A 36 1.87 0.25 9.25
C ILE A 36 2.50 -1.14 9.08
N GLU A 37 1.67 -2.18 9.04
CA GLU A 37 2.12 -3.55 8.77
C GLU A 37 2.09 -3.82 7.26
N PRO A 38 3.26 -4.01 6.62
CA PRO A 38 3.33 -4.35 5.21
C PRO A 38 3.11 -5.85 5.00
N ILE A 39 2.29 -6.20 4.03
CA ILE A 39 2.13 -7.56 3.51
C ILE A 39 2.77 -7.57 2.13
N ILE A 40 3.88 -8.29 1.96
CA ILE A 40 4.62 -8.32 0.69
C ILE A 40 4.23 -9.59 -0.07
N LEU A 41 3.68 -9.41 -1.27
CA LEU A 41 3.36 -10.48 -2.21
C LEU A 41 4.31 -10.40 -3.41
N GLN A 42 5.10 -11.46 -3.59
CA GLN A 42 6.01 -11.60 -4.73
C GLN A 42 5.43 -12.58 -5.74
N VAL A 43 5.36 -12.15 -7.00
CA VAL A 43 4.81 -12.93 -8.11
C VAL A 43 5.86 -13.00 -9.21
N TYR A 44 6.45 -14.18 -9.38
CA TYR A 44 7.31 -14.44 -10.52
C TYR A 44 6.45 -14.86 -11.72
N MET A 45 6.54 -14.10 -12.80
CA MET A 45 5.83 -14.36 -14.05
C MET A 45 6.77 -14.17 -15.24
N PRO A 46 7.35 -15.26 -15.79
CA PRO A 46 8.30 -15.19 -16.90
C PRO A 46 7.80 -14.32 -18.06
N GLY A 47 8.67 -13.44 -18.58
CA GLY A 47 8.34 -12.51 -19.66
C GLY A 47 7.59 -11.24 -19.22
N SER A 48 7.28 -11.09 -17.94
CA SER A 48 6.66 -9.89 -17.41
C SER A 48 7.67 -8.79 -17.14
N LYS A 49 7.26 -7.54 -17.37
CA LYS A 49 7.99 -6.39 -16.86
C LYS A 49 7.83 -6.30 -15.35
N LEU A 50 8.86 -5.82 -14.68
CA LEU A 50 8.79 -5.44 -13.28
C LEU A 50 7.63 -4.46 -13.05
N ARG A 51 6.83 -4.73 -12.02
CA ARG A 51 5.75 -3.86 -11.55
C ARG A 51 5.67 -3.94 -10.04
N ILE A 52 5.43 -2.80 -9.42
CA ILE A 52 5.19 -2.69 -7.98
C ILE A 52 3.87 -1.97 -7.78
N SER A 53 3.02 -2.48 -6.90
CA SER A 53 1.79 -1.81 -6.52
C SER A 53 1.57 -1.83 -5.01
N VAL A 54 0.89 -0.80 -4.51
CA VAL A 54 0.49 -0.68 -3.10
C VAL A 54 -1.02 -0.63 -3.04
N ASN A 55 -1.66 -1.62 -2.40
CA ASN A 55 -3.11 -1.81 -2.39
C ASN A 55 -3.75 -1.73 -3.79
N GLY A 56 -3.03 -2.21 -4.82
CA GLY A 56 -3.47 -2.18 -6.21
C GLY A 56 -3.16 -0.90 -7.00
N ILE A 57 -2.57 0.12 -6.37
CA ILE A 57 -2.09 1.33 -7.05
C ILE A 57 -0.70 1.05 -7.63
N GLU A 58 -0.58 0.99 -8.95
CA GLU A 58 0.69 0.72 -9.66
C GLU A 58 1.63 1.94 -9.58
N LEU A 59 2.88 1.69 -9.20
CA LEU A 59 3.90 2.72 -9.02
C LEU A 59 4.81 2.82 -10.24
N LYS A 60 5.36 4.02 -10.46
CA LYS A 60 6.47 4.20 -11.38
C LYS A 60 7.76 3.71 -10.72
N LEU A 61 8.57 3.01 -11.51
CA LEU A 61 9.87 2.50 -11.11
C LEU A 61 10.90 3.56 -11.45
N ASP A 62 11.32 4.32 -10.45
CA ASP A 62 12.34 5.37 -10.54
C ASP A 62 13.22 5.37 -9.29
N GLU A 63 14.17 6.30 -9.22
CA GLU A 63 15.11 6.43 -8.10
C GLU A 63 14.41 6.73 -6.76
N ASN A 64 13.17 7.22 -6.78
CA ASN A 64 12.38 7.58 -5.60
C ASN A 64 11.38 6.47 -5.21
N LEU A 65 11.58 5.24 -5.68
CA LEU A 65 10.68 4.11 -5.44
C LEU A 65 10.31 3.95 -3.94
N LEU A 66 11.29 4.10 -3.04
CA LEU A 66 11.06 3.98 -1.59
C LEU A 66 10.07 5.03 -1.08
N GLU A 67 10.29 6.30 -1.41
CA GLU A 67 9.38 7.39 -1.01
C GLU A 67 7.99 7.23 -1.67
N ASN A 68 7.96 6.81 -2.93
CA ASN A 68 6.71 6.55 -3.66
C ASN A 68 5.88 5.44 -2.99
N VAL A 69 6.52 4.37 -2.52
CA VAL A 69 5.81 3.27 -1.82
C VAL A 69 5.26 3.74 -0.48
N ILE A 70 6.07 4.45 0.33
CA ILE A 70 5.66 4.93 1.65
C ILE A 70 4.52 5.95 1.53
N SER A 71 4.66 6.93 0.64
CA SER A 71 3.63 7.95 0.41
C SER A 71 2.31 7.33 -0.08
N THR A 72 2.38 6.41 -1.04
CA THR A 72 1.19 5.70 -1.55
C THR A 72 0.54 4.82 -0.48
N ALA A 73 1.33 4.18 0.41
CA ALA A 73 0.80 3.41 1.53
C ALA A 73 -0.02 4.29 2.49
N ILE A 74 0.51 5.46 2.86
CA ILE A 74 -0.19 6.43 3.72
C ILE A 74 -1.45 6.96 3.04
N GLU A 75 -1.38 7.28 1.74
CA GLU A 75 -2.53 7.76 0.96
C GLU A 75 -3.63 6.69 0.87
N ALA A 76 -3.27 5.44 0.54
CA ALA A 76 -4.22 4.34 0.43
C ALA A 76 -4.94 4.06 1.76
N LEU A 77 -4.24 4.15 2.89
CA LEU A 77 -4.84 4.04 4.23
C LEU A 77 -5.74 5.23 4.56
N SER A 78 -5.34 6.43 4.18
CA SER A 78 -6.14 7.66 4.39
C SER A 78 -7.46 7.61 3.62
N LEU A 79 -7.43 7.14 2.37
CA LEU A 79 -8.63 6.92 1.56
C LEU A 79 -9.55 5.85 2.16
N ASN A 80 -8.99 4.74 2.66
CA ASN A 80 -9.76 3.69 3.33
C ASN A 80 -10.40 4.18 4.63
N ASN A 81 -9.69 4.98 5.42
CA ASN A 81 -10.22 5.61 6.64
C ASN A 81 -11.29 6.67 6.33
N TYR A 82 -11.15 7.40 5.22
CA TYR A 82 -12.20 8.31 4.75
C TYR A 82 -13.50 7.58 4.37
N VAL A 83 -13.41 6.42 3.70
CA VAL A 83 -14.59 5.60 3.36
C VAL A 83 -15.28 5.03 4.60
N LYS A 84 -14.51 4.52 5.58
CA LYS A 84 -15.07 4.10 6.89
C LYS A 84 -15.80 5.26 7.59
N ASN A 85 -15.22 6.45 7.59
CA ASN A 85 -15.84 7.62 8.21
C ASN A 85 -17.07 8.15 7.45
N LYS A 86 -17.15 7.97 6.13
CA LYS A 86 -18.32 8.39 5.34
C LYS A 86 -19.59 7.59 5.69
N GLN A 87 -19.46 6.32 6.06
CA GLN A 87 -20.57 5.52 6.57
C GLN A 87 -21.06 6.00 7.94
N TYR A 88 -20.12 6.37 8.83
CA TYR A 88 -20.46 6.98 10.13
C TYR A 88 -21.15 8.34 9.99
N ILE A 89 -20.73 9.17 9.03
CA ILE A 89 -21.34 10.48 8.79
C ILE A 89 -22.75 10.34 8.20
N LYS A 90 -22.99 9.39 7.28
CA LYS A 90 -24.34 9.11 6.76
C LYS A 90 -25.30 8.60 7.84
N GLY A 91 -24.82 7.75 8.76
CA GLY A 91 -25.62 7.27 9.89
C GLY A 91 -26.04 8.38 10.86
N ARG A 92 -25.16 9.37 11.10
CA ARG A 92 -25.46 10.51 11.99
C ARG A 92 -26.39 11.54 11.34
N ILE A 93 -26.30 11.78 10.03
CA ILE A 93 -27.21 12.69 9.33
C ILE A 93 -28.63 12.08 9.20
N ALA A 94 -28.75 10.77 9.05
CA ALA A 94 -30.05 10.09 9.07
C ALA A 94 -30.69 10.17 10.48
N ALA A 95 -29.92 9.95 11.55
CA ALA A 95 -30.40 10.07 12.92
C ALA A 95 -30.83 11.52 13.28
N ALA A 96 -30.13 12.54 12.76
CA ALA A 96 -30.46 13.94 13.00
C ALA A 96 -31.69 14.46 12.22
N LYS A 97 -32.17 13.72 11.21
CA LYS A 97 -33.41 14.05 10.47
C LYS A 97 -34.67 13.39 11.04
N THR A 98 -34.54 12.62 12.12
CA THR A 98 -35.65 11.86 12.72
C THR A 98 -36.08 12.42 14.09
N ILE A 99 -35.76 13.69 14.37
CA ILE A 99 -36.20 14.44 15.56
C ILE A 99 -36.94 15.69 15.08
#